data_AF-A0A1I3LRT2-F1
#
_entry.id   AF-A0A1I3LRT2-F1
#
_cell.length_a   1.000
_cell.length_b   1.000
_cell.length_c   1.000
_cell.angle_alpha   90.00
_cell.angle_beta   90.00
_cell.angle_gamma   90.00
#
_symmetry.space_group_name_H-M   'P 1'
#
loop_
_entity.id
_entity.type
_entity.pdbx_description
1 polymer ?
#
loop_
_entity_poly.entity_id
_entity_poly.type
_entity_poly.pdbx_seq_one_letter_code
_entity_poly.pdbx_strand_id
1 'polypeptide(L)'
;MRFRQEVARLLATDLHPDHRNTVETLSRQNSRAPACRINGRIPVFISEGIADRDAVAGHIQTWSQTPGLCLPAISRIQIVPEDPGLVEIGTRTLVFPEIVLIWPSDRSRGLRRWFRGLTAETWFYWNVRIQELAYSDGGPTPEQRDEAQRYARRMMARSRPMMGRIARVLARPVVVIMRYPVKAALKWQLARMTKR
;
A
#
# COMPACT_ATOMS: atom_id res chain seq x y z
N MET A 1 -3.51 14.58 28.91
CA MET A 1 -4.54 15.55 29.38
C MET A 1 -4.67 16.79 28.48
N ARG A 2 -3.59 17.46 28.04
CA ARG A 2 -3.66 18.69 27.23
C ARG A 2 -4.44 18.59 25.91
N PHE A 3 -4.31 17.50 25.14
CA PHE A 3 -4.99 17.39 23.83
C PHE A 3 -6.52 17.43 23.91
N ARG A 4 -7.14 16.71 24.86
CA ARG A 4 -8.61 16.72 25.01
C ARG A 4 -9.14 18.08 25.46
N GLN A 5 -8.41 18.78 26.32
CA GLN A 5 -8.73 20.14 26.75
C GLN A 5 -8.62 21.11 25.57
N GLU A 6 -7.62 20.96 24.71
CA GLU A 6 -7.43 21.81 23.55
C GLU A 6 -8.49 21.58 22.47
N VAL A 7 -8.87 20.33 22.21
CA VAL A 7 -10.01 20.00 21.33
C VAL A 7 -11.29 20.62 21.87
N ALA A 8 -11.57 20.49 23.17
CA ALA A 8 -12.76 21.08 23.79
C ALA A 8 -12.75 22.61 23.68
N ARG A 9 -11.59 23.25 23.92
CA ARG A 9 -11.39 24.69 23.74
C ARG A 9 -11.69 25.12 22.30
N LEU A 10 -11.12 24.42 21.31
CA LEU A 10 -11.30 24.73 19.89
C LEU A 10 -12.76 24.56 19.45
N LEU A 11 -13.43 23.48 19.84
CA LEU A 11 -14.83 23.21 19.50
C LEU A 11 -15.83 24.17 20.17
N ALA A 12 -15.44 24.79 21.29
CA ALA A 12 -16.22 25.81 21.99
C ALA A 12 -16.09 27.22 21.37
N THR A 13 -15.11 27.45 20.50
CA THR A 13 -14.99 28.67 19.70
C THR A 13 -15.87 28.63 18.46
N ASP A 14 -16.19 29.81 17.91
CA ASP A 14 -16.94 29.93 16.66
C ASP A 14 -16.05 29.61 15.45
N LEU A 15 -15.86 28.32 15.20
CA LEU A 15 -15.09 27.80 14.07
C LEU A 15 -15.97 27.71 12.83
N HIS A 16 -15.39 28.04 11.67
CA HIS A 16 -15.99 27.70 10.38
C HIS A 16 -16.35 26.21 10.33
N PRO A 17 -17.50 25.81 9.73
CA PRO A 17 -17.95 24.42 9.69
C PRO A 17 -16.88 23.41 9.25
N ASP A 18 -16.07 23.76 8.25
CA ASP A 18 -14.99 22.90 7.75
C ASP A 18 -13.86 22.69 8.76
N HIS A 19 -13.52 23.73 9.53
CA HIS A 19 -12.51 23.64 10.59
C HIS A 19 -13.04 22.86 11.78
N ARG A 20 -14.32 23.03 12.14
CA ARG A 20 -14.98 22.20 13.15
C ARG A 20 -14.95 20.73 12.75
N ASN A 21 -15.32 20.42 11.50
CA ASN A 21 -15.30 19.05 10.98
C ASN A 21 -13.87 18.45 11.01
N THR A 22 -12.86 19.26 10.71
CA THR A 22 -11.44 18.87 10.81
C THR A 22 -11.06 18.54 12.26
N VAL A 23 -11.37 19.42 13.22
CA VAL A 23 -11.05 19.22 14.65
C VAL A 23 -11.77 18.00 15.21
N GLU A 24 -13.05 17.81 14.87
CA GLU A 24 -13.80 16.62 15.26
C GLU A 24 -13.20 15.34 14.67
N THR A 25 -12.82 15.37 13.39
CA THR A 25 -12.20 14.23 12.71
C THR A 25 -10.87 13.86 13.37
N LEU A 26 -9.99 14.84 13.60
CA LEU A 26 -8.71 14.61 14.29
C LEU A 26 -8.89 14.14 15.74
N SER A 27 -9.89 14.67 16.45
CA SER A 27 -10.24 14.25 17.81
C SER A 27 -10.71 12.80 17.86
N ARG A 28 -11.60 12.39 16.94
CA ARG A 28 -12.07 11.01 16.81
C ARG A 28 -10.92 10.07 16.50
N GLN A 29 -9.98 10.48 15.65
CA GLN A 29 -8.77 9.69 15.33
C GLN A 29 -7.85 9.52 16.55
N ASN A 30 -7.61 10.56 17.34
CA ASN A 30 -6.73 10.49 18.51
C ASN A 30 -7.35 9.81 19.74
N SER A 31 -8.67 9.71 19.80
CA SER A 31 -9.39 9.13 20.96
C SER A 31 -9.64 7.63 20.82
N ARG A 32 -9.29 7.05 19.67
CA ARG A 32 -9.63 5.67 19.33
C ARG A 32 -8.58 4.69 19.83
N ALA A 33 -9.01 3.50 20.28
CA ALA A 33 -8.07 2.40 20.47
C ALA A 33 -7.54 1.95 19.09
N PRO A 34 -6.24 1.65 18.96
CA PRO A 34 -5.71 1.09 17.73
C PRO A 34 -6.34 -0.29 17.47
N ALA A 35 -6.65 -0.60 16.22
CA ALA A 35 -7.18 -1.90 15.82
C ALA A 35 -6.13 -3.00 16.02
N CYS A 36 -4.87 -2.70 15.73
CA CYS A 36 -3.73 -3.55 16.06
C CYS A 36 -2.46 -2.71 16.22
N ARG A 37 -1.36 -3.35 16.64
CA ARG A 37 -0.03 -2.75 16.67
C ARG A 37 0.94 -3.60 15.87
N ILE A 38 1.70 -2.98 14.97
CA ILE A 38 2.81 -3.63 14.25
C ILE A 38 4.03 -3.63 15.17
N ASN A 39 4.66 -4.80 15.33
CA ASN A 39 5.83 -5.01 16.19
C ASN A 39 5.64 -4.47 17.62
N GLY A 40 4.40 -4.48 18.12
CA GLY A 40 4.03 -3.94 19.43
C GLY A 40 4.14 -2.42 19.58
N ARG A 41 4.59 -1.68 18.54
CA ARG A 41 4.96 -0.26 18.65
C ARG A 41 4.11 0.65 17.78
N ILE A 42 3.92 0.32 16.51
CA ILE A 42 3.25 1.21 15.55
C ILE A 42 1.74 0.95 15.60
N PRO A 43 0.92 1.90 16.10
CA PRO A 43 -0.52 1.73 16.13
C PRO A 43 -1.12 1.80 14.72
N VAL A 44 -2.07 0.90 14.44
CA VAL A 44 -2.85 0.87 13.21
C VAL A 44 -4.28 1.24 13.53
N PHE A 45 -4.80 2.27 12.88
CA PHE A 45 -6.17 2.75 13.03
C PHE A 45 -6.96 2.46 11.76
N ILE A 46 -8.13 1.85 11.92
CA ILE A 46 -9.00 1.48 10.79
C ILE A 46 -10.29 2.27 10.93
N SER A 47 -10.63 3.05 9.90
CA SER A 47 -11.86 3.84 9.83
C SER A 47 -13.13 2.98 9.96
N GLU A 48 -14.24 3.59 10.41
CA GLU A 48 -15.55 2.93 10.55
C GLU A 48 -16.18 2.56 9.22
N GLY A 49 -15.84 3.29 8.14
CA GLY A 49 -16.32 3.00 6.79
C GLY A 49 -15.76 1.71 6.18
N ILE A 50 -14.90 0.97 6.89
CA ILE A 50 -14.34 -0.30 6.42
C ILE A 50 -15.10 -1.44 7.07
N ALA A 51 -15.79 -2.24 6.25
CA ALA A 51 -16.70 -3.29 6.73
C ALA A 51 -15.99 -4.46 7.44
N ASP A 52 -14.77 -4.82 7.03
CA ASP A 52 -14.08 -6.04 7.47
C ASP A 52 -12.76 -5.72 8.20
N ARG A 53 -12.88 -4.98 9.31
CA ARG A 53 -11.75 -4.34 10.01
C ARG A 53 -10.73 -5.35 10.51
N ASP A 54 -11.17 -6.51 11.00
CA ASP A 54 -10.28 -7.54 11.52
C ASP A 54 -9.45 -8.19 10.40
N ALA A 55 -10.06 -8.47 9.24
CA ALA A 55 -9.34 -8.96 8.09
C ALA A 55 -8.31 -7.93 7.59
N VAL A 56 -8.67 -6.64 7.56
CA VAL A 56 -7.73 -5.57 7.23
C VAL A 56 -6.57 -5.53 8.22
N ALA A 57 -6.83 -5.59 9.53
CA ALA A 57 -5.80 -5.61 10.55
C ALA A 57 -4.84 -6.81 10.38
N GLY A 58 -5.39 -7.99 10.11
CA GLY A 58 -4.61 -9.21 9.85
C GLY A 58 -3.76 -9.12 8.57
N HIS A 59 -4.27 -8.50 7.50
CA HIS A 59 -3.50 -8.21 6.30
C HIS A 59 -2.31 -7.31 6.60
N ILE A 60 -2.52 -6.20 7.30
CA ILE A 60 -1.46 -5.24 7.64
C ILE A 60 -0.40 -5.88 8.53
N GLN A 61 -0.82 -6.67 9.52
CA GLN A 61 0.12 -7.45 10.33
C GLN A 61 0.95 -8.39 9.46
N THR A 62 0.31 -9.13 8.56
CA THR A 62 1.00 -10.06 7.66
C THR A 62 1.99 -9.33 6.75
N TRP A 63 1.58 -8.23 6.13
CA TRP A 63 2.44 -7.45 5.23
C TRP A 63 3.61 -6.81 5.95
N SER A 64 3.39 -6.37 7.20
CA SER A 64 4.43 -5.78 8.04
C SER A 64 5.56 -6.75 8.43
N GLN A 65 5.31 -8.06 8.31
CA GLN A 65 6.30 -9.11 8.56
C GLN A 65 7.10 -9.49 7.30
N THR A 66 6.90 -8.79 6.18
CA THR A 66 7.61 -9.09 4.93
C THR A 66 9.13 -8.96 5.13
N PRO A 67 9.93 -9.98 4.75
CA PRO A 67 11.37 -9.95 4.97
C PRO A 67 12.08 -8.76 4.29
N GLY A 68 12.82 -8.01 5.08
CA GLY A 68 13.54 -6.81 4.64
C GLY A 68 12.66 -5.59 4.43
N LEU A 69 11.41 -5.61 4.90
CA LEU A 69 10.60 -4.41 5.05
C LEU A 69 11.19 -3.56 6.20
N CYS A 70 11.57 -2.34 5.89
CA CYS A 70 12.01 -1.37 6.90
C CYS A 70 10.81 -0.47 7.25
N LEU A 71 10.50 -0.34 8.54
CA LEU A 71 9.48 0.61 9.03
C LEU A 71 10.08 1.69 9.95
N PRO A 72 11.26 2.28 9.64
CA PRO A 72 11.88 3.25 10.51
C PRO A 72 11.06 4.54 10.44
N ALA A 73 10.92 5.19 11.60
CA ALA A 73 10.23 6.47 11.74
C ALA A 73 8.72 6.50 11.44
N ILE A 74 8.01 5.40 11.16
CA ILE A 74 6.54 5.44 11.04
C ILE A 74 5.90 5.53 12.43
N SER A 75 5.19 6.62 12.69
CA SER A 75 4.57 6.89 13.99
C SER A 75 3.20 6.22 14.15
N ARG A 76 2.42 6.13 13.05
CA ARG A 76 1.10 5.50 13.00
C ARG A 76 0.73 5.13 11.57
N ILE A 77 -0.20 4.19 11.44
CA ILE A 77 -0.83 3.83 10.17
C ILE A 77 -2.32 4.07 10.30
N GLN A 78 -2.90 4.77 9.34
CA GLN A 78 -4.33 5.02 9.25
C GLN A 78 -4.88 4.43 7.97
N ILE A 79 -5.99 3.71 8.09
CA ILE A 79 -6.65 3.03 6.99
C ILE A 79 -8.02 3.66 6.80
N VAL A 80 -8.21 4.25 5.63
CA VAL A 80 -9.42 4.98 5.25
C VAL A 80 -10.11 4.26 4.09
N PRO A 81 -11.45 4.31 4.00
CA PRO A 81 -12.14 3.80 2.83
C PRO A 81 -11.72 4.60 1.58
N GLU A 82 -11.72 3.92 0.45
CA GLU A 82 -11.65 4.54 -0.88
C GLU A 82 -12.89 5.40 -1.07
N ASP A 83 -12.66 6.71 -1.22
CA ASP A 83 -13.65 7.73 -1.51
C ASP A 83 -13.14 8.54 -2.70
N PRO A 84 -13.94 8.73 -3.77
CA PRO A 84 -13.54 9.55 -4.91
C PRO A 84 -13.19 11.00 -4.55
N GLY A 85 -13.68 11.53 -3.41
CA GLY A 85 -13.31 12.85 -2.89
C GLY A 85 -11.97 12.89 -2.14
N LEU A 86 -11.38 11.74 -1.78
CA LEU A 86 -10.12 11.66 -1.03
C LEU A 86 -8.87 11.76 -1.92
N VAL A 87 -9.04 11.81 -3.25
CA VAL A 87 -7.95 11.95 -4.23
C VAL A 87 -7.16 13.26 -4.01
N GLU A 88 -7.75 14.27 -3.36
CA GLU A 88 -7.11 15.56 -3.06
C GLU A 88 -6.54 15.69 -1.63
N ILE A 89 -6.88 14.79 -0.70
CA ILE A 89 -6.54 14.90 0.74
C ILE A 89 -5.36 13.99 1.12
N GLY A 90 -4.65 13.43 0.14
CA GLY A 90 -3.43 12.64 0.37
C GLY A 90 -2.23 13.42 0.91
N THR A 91 -2.40 14.70 1.25
CA THR A 91 -1.30 15.60 1.58
C THR A 91 -1.60 16.36 2.86
N ARG A 92 -0.65 16.33 3.80
CA ARG A 92 -0.53 17.19 4.98
C ARG A 92 -1.27 16.72 6.24
N THR A 93 -0.63 15.81 6.95
CA THR A 93 -0.43 16.05 8.39
C THR A 93 1.07 16.19 8.63
N LEU A 94 1.57 17.42 8.52
CA LEU A 94 3.01 17.80 8.61
C LEU A 94 3.66 17.49 9.97
N VAL A 95 2.88 17.05 10.96
CA VAL A 95 3.34 16.98 12.35
C VAL A 95 3.92 15.60 12.68
N PHE A 96 3.51 14.53 11.99
CA PHE A 96 3.99 13.18 12.26
C PHE A 96 4.09 12.32 10.98
N PRO A 97 5.12 11.47 10.85
CA PRO A 97 5.23 10.49 9.77
C PRO A 97 4.11 9.45 9.90
N GLU A 98 3.05 9.65 9.14
CA GLU A 98 1.85 8.82 9.10
C GLU A 98 1.70 8.17 7.72
N ILE A 99 1.41 6.87 7.71
CA ILE A 99 0.99 6.18 6.50
C ILE A 99 -0.53 6.19 6.45
N VAL A 100 -1.09 6.89 5.46
CA VAL A 100 -2.51 6.77 5.10
C VAL A 100 -2.64 5.73 4.01
N LEU A 101 -3.32 4.63 4.30
CA LEU A 101 -3.63 3.58 3.35
C LEU A 101 -5.09 3.66 2.94
N ILE A 102 -5.32 3.77 1.63
CA ILE A 102 -6.66 3.72 1.04
C ILE A 102 -7.06 2.25 0.91
N TRP A 103 -8.23 1.90 1.46
CA TRP A 103 -8.78 0.56 1.44
C TRP A 103 -10.08 0.51 0.65
N PRO A 104 -10.27 -0.47 -0.25
CA PRO A 104 -11.51 -0.59 -1.02
C PRO A 104 -12.72 -0.71 -0.08
N SER A 105 -13.70 0.19 -0.26
CA SER A 105 -14.92 0.29 0.55
C SER A 105 -15.99 -0.74 0.16
N ASP A 106 -15.90 -1.30 -1.04
CA ASP A 106 -16.91 -2.17 -1.62
C ASP A 106 -16.73 -3.65 -1.23
N ARG A 107 -17.85 -4.37 -1.01
CA ARG A 107 -17.91 -5.79 -0.60
C ARG A 107 -17.67 -6.74 -1.77
N SER A 108 -16.75 -6.40 -2.67
CA SER A 108 -16.41 -7.21 -3.83
C SER A 108 -16.06 -8.65 -3.39
N ARG A 109 -16.55 -9.67 -4.11
CA ARG A 109 -16.25 -11.09 -3.84
C ARG A 109 -15.26 -11.66 -4.86
N GLY A 110 -14.60 -12.75 -4.50
CA GLY A 110 -13.76 -13.55 -5.41
C GLY A 110 -12.49 -12.85 -5.91
N LEU A 111 -12.14 -13.05 -7.18
CA LEU A 111 -10.90 -12.57 -7.79
C LEU A 111 -10.73 -11.05 -7.70
N ARG A 112 -11.82 -10.28 -7.82
CA ARG A 112 -11.77 -8.81 -7.70
C ARG A 112 -11.31 -8.36 -6.31
N ARG A 113 -11.76 -9.03 -5.25
CA ARG A 113 -11.29 -8.80 -3.88
C ARG A 113 -9.81 -9.11 -3.74
N TRP A 114 -9.39 -10.23 -4.32
CA TRP A 114 -7.99 -10.65 -4.30
C TRP A 114 -7.06 -9.66 -5.03
N PHE A 115 -7.45 -9.19 -6.23
CA PHE A 115 -6.69 -8.16 -6.96
C PHE A 115 -6.65 -6.83 -6.21
N ARG A 116 -7.75 -6.42 -5.57
CA ARG A 116 -7.75 -5.20 -4.76
C ARG A 116 -6.84 -5.32 -3.53
N GLY A 117 -6.80 -6.50 -2.89
CA GLY A 117 -5.85 -6.78 -1.81
C GLY A 117 -4.39 -6.69 -2.28
N LEU A 118 -4.08 -7.18 -3.48
CA LEU A 118 -2.77 -7.02 -4.13
C LEU A 118 -2.41 -5.55 -4.36
N THR A 119 -3.36 -4.75 -4.85
CA THR A 119 -3.17 -3.31 -5.06
C THR A 119 -2.92 -2.61 -3.73
N ALA A 120 -3.74 -2.86 -2.71
CA ALA A 120 -3.57 -2.27 -1.38
C ALA A 120 -2.22 -2.65 -0.75
N GLU A 121 -1.78 -3.91 -0.90
CA GLU A 121 -0.46 -4.35 -0.44
C GLU A 121 0.69 -3.62 -1.16
N THR A 122 0.57 -3.45 -2.48
CA THR A 122 1.56 -2.70 -3.27
C THR A 122 1.64 -1.24 -2.82
N TRP A 123 0.48 -0.60 -2.60
CA TRP A 123 0.39 0.77 -2.09
C TRP A 123 0.97 0.90 -0.69
N PHE A 124 0.75 -0.09 0.18
CA PHE A 124 1.37 -0.13 1.50
C PHE A 124 2.90 -0.09 1.40
N TYR A 125 3.51 -0.99 0.63
CA TYR A 125 4.97 -0.99 0.47
C TYR A 125 5.52 0.28 -0.20
N TRP A 126 4.77 0.83 -1.17
CA TRP A 126 5.14 2.08 -1.82
C TRP A 126 5.16 3.23 -0.81
N ASN A 127 4.11 3.38 -0.01
CA ASN A 127 4.04 4.42 1.03
C ASN A 127 5.12 4.28 2.09
N VAL A 128 5.44 3.06 2.51
CA VAL A 128 6.55 2.80 3.44
C VAL A 128 7.86 3.37 2.89
N ARG A 129 8.19 3.11 1.62
CA ARG A 129 9.43 3.63 1.03
C ARG A 129 9.41 5.14 0.87
N ILE A 130 8.26 5.70 0.49
CA ILE A 130 8.12 7.15 0.35
C ILE A 130 8.33 7.87 1.69
N GLN A 131 7.80 7.31 2.79
CA GLN A 131 8.04 7.87 4.12
C GLN A 131 9.51 7.77 4.54
N GLU A 132 10.20 6.67 4.22
CA GLU A 132 11.63 6.51 4.50
C GLU A 132 12.51 7.50 3.73
N LEU A 133 12.13 7.83 2.49
CA LEU A 133 12.87 8.77 1.65
C LEU A 133 12.77 10.24 2.11
N ALA A 134 11.96 10.51 3.15
CA ALA A 134 11.73 11.79 3.84
C ALA A 134 11.47 12.98 2.91
N TYR A 135 10.26 13.53 2.96
CA TYR A 135 9.91 14.72 2.18
C TYR A 135 10.74 15.94 2.57
N SER A 136 11.39 16.56 1.58
CA SER A 136 11.50 18.01 1.54
C SER A 136 10.16 18.59 1.08
N ASP A 137 9.82 19.81 1.49
CA ASP A 137 8.47 20.43 1.52
C ASP A 137 7.63 20.44 0.21
N GLY A 138 8.11 19.86 -0.90
CA GLY A 138 7.45 19.84 -2.23
C GLY A 138 6.82 18.52 -2.67
N GLY A 139 6.83 17.46 -1.86
CA GLY A 139 6.33 16.14 -2.26
C GLY A 139 7.37 15.27 -2.99
N PRO A 140 6.99 14.08 -3.50
CA PRO A 140 7.98 13.11 -3.96
C PRO A 140 8.42 13.42 -5.38
N THR A 141 9.73 13.53 -5.61
CA THR A 141 10.31 13.69 -6.95
C THR A 141 10.05 12.46 -7.82
N PRO A 142 10.09 12.57 -9.16
CA PRO A 142 9.92 11.42 -10.05
C PRO A 142 10.87 10.25 -9.72
N GLU A 143 12.12 10.53 -9.38
CA GLU A 143 13.13 9.53 -9.03
C GLU A 143 12.75 8.77 -7.75
N GLN A 144 12.24 9.49 -6.74
CA GLN A 144 11.76 8.90 -5.49
C GLN A 144 10.52 8.03 -5.72
N ARG A 145 9.59 8.45 -6.60
CA ARG A 145 8.41 7.65 -6.98
C ARG A 145 8.82 6.36 -7.66
N ASP A 146 9.78 6.44 -8.59
CA ASP A 146 10.33 5.29 -9.29
C ASP A 146 11.06 4.33 -8.34
N GLU A 147 11.81 4.88 -7.40
CA GLU A 147 12.48 4.10 -6.37
C GLU A 147 11.49 3.38 -5.45
N ALA A 148 10.45 4.08 -4.99
CA ALA A 148 9.37 3.51 -4.21
C ALA A 148 8.62 2.43 -5.00
N GLN A 149 8.41 2.62 -6.31
CA GLN A 149 7.82 1.62 -7.19
C GLN A 149 8.68 0.37 -7.31
N ARG A 150 10.00 0.52 -7.47
CA ARG A 150 10.96 -0.60 -7.48
C ARG A 150 10.99 -1.32 -6.13
N TYR A 151 10.97 -0.57 -5.04
CA TYR A 151 10.90 -1.12 -3.69
C TYR A 151 9.63 -1.95 -3.48
N ALA A 152 8.46 -1.39 -3.80
CA ALA A 152 7.17 -2.07 -3.65
C ALA A 152 7.14 -3.39 -4.44
N ARG A 153 7.63 -3.40 -5.69
CA ARG A 153 7.74 -4.65 -6.48
C ARG A 153 8.64 -5.70 -5.82
N ARG A 154 9.77 -5.28 -5.23
CA ARG A 154 10.65 -6.20 -4.48
C ARG A 154 9.98 -6.76 -3.24
N MET A 155 9.26 -5.93 -2.49
CA MET A 155 8.52 -6.38 -1.30
C MET A 155 7.38 -7.33 -1.68
N MET A 156 6.60 -7.02 -2.72
CA MET A 156 5.56 -7.90 -3.26
C MET A 156 6.10 -9.29 -3.65
N ALA A 157 7.30 -9.34 -4.25
CA ALA A 157 7.94 -10.61 -4.59
C ALA A 157 8.36 -11.40 -3.34
N ARG A 158 8.80 -10.71 -2.27
CA ARG A 158 9.23 -11.32 -1.01
C ARG A 158 8.06 -11.76 -0.12
N SER A 159 6.96 -11.01 -0.11
CA SER A 159 5.78 -11.36 0.69
C SER A 159 5.05 -12.58 0.16
N ARG A 160 5.23 -12.91 -1.14
CA ARG A 160 4.49 -13.98 -1.83
C ARG A 160 5.44 -14.95 -2.58
N PRO A 161 6.33 -15.67 -1.87
CA PRO A 161 7.32 -16.54 -2.50
C PRO A 161 6.68 -17.66 -3.34
N MET A 162 5.49 -18.13 -2.96
CA MET A 162 4.75 -19.15 -3.71
C MET A 162 4.19 -18.64 -5.05
N MET A 163 3.79 -17.38 -5.17
CA MET A 163 3.30 -16.85 -6.46
C MET A 163 4.39 -16.84 -7.51
N GLY A 164 5.63 -16.52 -7.15
CA GLY A 164 6.78 -16.62 -8.05
C GLY A 164 7.09 -18.05 -8.50
N ARG A 165 6.73 -19.07 -7.70
CA ARG A 165 6.83 -20.49 -8.09
C ARG A 165 5.70 -20.87 -9.04
N ILE A 166 4.46 -20.52 -8.71
CA ILE A 166 3.28 -20.80 -9.55
C ILE A 166 3.42 -20.14 -10.93
N ALA A 167 3.82 -18.87 -10.99
CA ALA A 167 4.04 -18.15 -12.24
C ALA A 167 5.11 -18.84 -13.11
N ARG A 168 6.20 -19.33 -12.52
CA ARG A 168 7.23 -20.10 -13.25
C ARG A 168 6.71 -21.42 -13.80
N VAL A 169 5.86 -22.12 -13.03
CA VAL A 169 5.25 -23.38 -13.47
C VAL A 169 4.27 -23.14 -14.61
N LEU A 170 3.43 -22.11 -14.52
CA LEU A 170 2.46 -21.74 -15.56
C LEU A 170 3.12 -21.15 -16.82
N ALA A 171 4.23 -20.41 -16.69
CA ALA A 171 4.95 -19.84 -17.83
C ALA A 171 5.80 -20.88 -18.58
N ARG A 172 6.19 -22.00 -17.95
CA ARG A 172 6.97 -23.07 -18.58
C ARG A 172 6.38 -23.61 -19.88
N PRO A 173 5.10 -24.03 -19.94
CA PRO A 173 4.51 -24.53 -21.18
C PRO A 173 4.53 -23.47 -22.29
N VAL A 174 4.25 -22.21 -21.97
CA VAL A 174 4.29 -21.09 -22.95
C VAL A 174 5.68 -20.89 -23.52
N VAL A 175 6.72 -20.89 -22.68
CA VAL A 175 8.12 -20.76 -23.11
C VAL A 175 8.56 -21.95 -23.97
N VAL A 176 8.11 -23.16 -23.64
CA VAL A 176 8.40 -24.36 -24.45
C VAL A 176 7.73 -24.24 -25.83
N ILE A 177 6.45 -23.86 -25.87
CA ILE A 177 5.70 -23.67 -27.12
C ILE A 177 6.33 -22.58 -27.99
N MET A 178 6.77 -21.45 -27.41
CA MET A 178 7.43 -20.38 -28.18
C MET A 178 8.85 -20.76 -28.65
N ARG A 179 9.57 -21.62 -27.94
CA ARG A 179 10.93 -22.05 -28.33
C ARG A 179 10.95 -23.07 -29.47
N TYR A 180 9.89 -23.83 -29.67
CA TYR A 180 9.78 -24.82 -30.73
C TYR A 180 9.81 -24.23 -32.16
N PRO A 181 9.02 -23.20 -32.52
CA PRO A 181 9.04 -22.64 -33.86
C PRO A 181 10.35 -21.90 -34.18
N VAL A 182 11.01 -21.27 -33.19
CA VAL A 182 12.30 -20.59 -33.40
C VAL A 182 13.40 -21.57 -33.77
N LYS A 183 13.47 -22.74 -33.10
CA LYS A 183 14.44 -23.79 -33.44
C LYS A 183 14.15 -24.41 -34.81
N ALA A 184 12.88 -24.59 -35.15
CA ALA A 184 12.47 -25.10 -36.46
C ALA A 184 12.87 -24.11 -37.58
N ALA A 185 12.63 -22.82 -37.40
CA ALA A 185 13.01 -21.77 -38.34
C ALA A 185 14.53 -21.67 -38.52
N LEU A 186 15.31 -21.73 -37.43
CA LEU A 186 16.77 -21.69 -37.48
C LEU A 186 17.36 -22.91 -38.23
N LYS A 187 16.80 -24.10 -37.97
CA LYS A 187 17.22 -25.34 -38.64
C LYS A 187 16.91 -25.31 -40.14
N TRP A 188 15.78 -24.70 -40.51
CA TRP A 188 15.39 -24.51 -41.91
C TRP A 188 16.31 -23.52 -42.63
N GLN A 189 16.72 -22.42 -41.98
CA GLN A 189 17.70 -21.48 -42.54
C GLN A 189 19.09 -22.09 -42.73
N LEU A 190 19.58 -22.87 -41.75
CA LEU A 190 20.88 -23.56 -41.86
C LEU A 190 20.90 -24.63 -42.96
N ALA A 191 19.80 -25.37 -43.14
CA ALA A 191 19.66 -26.35 -44.23
C ALA A 191 19.63 -25.69 -45.63
N ARG A 192 19.26 -24.40 -45.71
CA ARG A 192 19.26 -23.64 -46.97
C ARG A 192 20.66 -23.13 -47.35
N MET A 193 21.49 -22.82 -46.36
CA MET A 193 22.86 -22.33 -46.59
C MET A 193 23.86 -23.42 -46.96
N THR A 194 23.59 -24.67 -46.60
CA THR A 194 24.46 -25.83 -46.89
C THR A 194 24.21 -26.47 -48.27
N LYS A 195 23.22 -25.99 -49.03
CA LYS A 195 22.91 -26.45 -50.40
C LYS A 195 23.42 -25.50 -51.50
N ARG A 196 24.29 -24.55 -51.18
CA ARG A 196 25.06 -23.76 -52.14
C ARG A 196 26.50 -24.22 -52.10
#